data_AF-A0A1W9LH54-F1
#
_entry.id   AF-A0A1W9LH54-F1
#
_cell.length_a   1.000
_cell.length_b   1.000
_cell.length_c   1.000
_cell.angle_alpha   90.00
_cell.angle_beta   90.00
_cell.angle_gamma   90.00
#
_symmetry.space_group_name_H-M   'P 1'
#
loop_
_entity.id
_entity.type
_entity.pdbx_description
1 polymer ?
#
loop_
_entity_poly.entity_id
_entity_poly.type
_entity_poly.pdbx_seq_one_letter_code
_entity_poly.pdbx_strand_id
1 'polypeptide(L)'
;MFRRHAGIGVNIGIFHQVVILKKTKKESLYGKKVILRSVPYWREHGTKKWIEDEEARYLCHGCRHKLFRGAKRCNKCGISVDLD
;
A
#
# COMPACT_ATOMS: atom_id res chain seq x y z
N MET A 1 -19.25 -33.96 53.48
CA MET A 1 -19.23 -34.38 52.07
C MET A 1 -19.14 -33.14 51.18
N PHE A 2 -17.91 -32.74 50.80
CA PHE A 2 -17.68 -31.63 49.87
C PHE A 2 -17.52 -32.20 48.46
N ARG A 3 -18.57 -32.13 47.63
CA ARG A 3 -18.44 -32.34 46.18
C ARG A 3 -18.20 -30.98 45.52
N ARG A 4 -16.93 -30.66 45.25
CA ARG A 4 -16.54 -29.54 44.40
C ARG A 4 -16.68 -30.01 42.95
N HIS A 5 -17.65 -29.47 42.22
CA HIS A 5 -17.67 -29.56 40.77
C HIS A 5 -16.64 -28.58 40.21
N ALA A 6 -15.54 -29.12 39.67
CA ALA A 6 -14.56 -28.35 38.92
C ALA A 6 -15.15 -28.00 37.54
N GLY A 7 -15.74 -26.80 37.45
CA GLY A 7 -16.14 -26.19 36.19
C GLY A 7 -14.92 -25.70 35.43
N ILE A 8 -14.80 -26.18 34.20
CA ILE A 8 -13.74 -25.88 33.23
C ILE A 8 -13.76 -24.38 32.91
N GLY A 9 -12.83 -23.63 33.50
CA GLY A 9 -12.57 -22.24 33.14
C GLY A 9 -11.76 -22.20 31.85
N VAL A 10 -12.45 -22.02 30.73
CA VAL A 10 -11.87 -21.83 29.40
C VAL A 10 -10.87 -20.67 29.45
N ASN A 11 -9.67 -20.89 28.94
CA ASN A 11 -8.57 -19.93 28.93
C ASN A 11 -8.84 -18.82 27.88
N ILE A 12 -9.60 -17.79 28.26
CA ILE A 12 -10.01 -16.66 27.39
C ILE A 12 -8.79 -15.79 26.97
N GLY A 13 -7.63 -15.98 27.60
CA GLY A 13 -6.42 -15.18 27.34
C GLY A 13 -5.76 -15.40 25.98
N ILE A 14 -5.93 -16.57 25.36
CA ILE A 14 -5.24 -16.90 24.10
C ILE A 14 -5.92 -16.24 22.89
N PHE A 15 -7.25 -16.08 22.94
CA PHE A 15 -8.00 -15.50 21.82
C PHE A 15 -7.71 -14.00 21.62
N HIS A 16 -7.39 -13.27 22.69
CA HIS A 16 -7.11 -11.84 22.59
C HIS A 16 -5.75 -11.55 21.93
N GLN A 17 -4.75 -12.42 22.10
CA GLN A 17 -3.42 -12.24 21.51
C GLN A 17 -3.43 -12.40 19.98
N VAL A 18 -4.27 -13.30 19.43
CA VAL A 18 -4.33 -13.60 17.99
C VAL A 18 -4.93 -12.45 17.18
N VAL A 19 -5.83 -11.66 17.76
CA VAL A 19 -6.48 -10.52 17.08
C VAL A 19 -5.53 -9.32 16.96
N ILE A 20 -4.60 -9.14 17.91
CA ILE A 20 -3.65 -8.00 17.92
C ILE A 20 -2.57 -8.18 16.85
N LEU A 21 -2.09 -9.41 16.61
CA LEU A 21 -1.03 -9.69 15.63
C LEU A 21 -1.48 -9.59 14.16
N LYS A 22 -2.79 -9.60 13.87
CA LYS A 22 -3.31 -9.39 12.50
C LYS A 22 -3.43 -7.90 12.10
N LYS A 23 -3.31 -6.96 13.05
CA LYS A 23 -3.47 -5.52 12.80
C LYS A 23 -2.16 -4.78 12.41
N THR A 24 -1.02 -5.46 12.38
CA THR A 24 0.30 -4.81 12.21
C THR A 24 1.00 -5.05 10.88
N LYS A 25 0.35 -5.69 9.88
CA LYS A 25 0.87 -5.63 8.50
C LYS A 25 0.46 -4.31 7.85
N LYS A 26 1.13 -3.24 8.27
CA LYS A 26 1.12 -1.96 7.57
C LYS A 26 1.79 -2.19 6.22
N GLU A 27 1.01 -2.55 5.20
CA GLU A 27 1.48 -2.75 3.82
C GLU A 27 1.88 -1.41 3.19
N SER A 28 2.96 -0.78 3.67
CA SER A 28 3.61 0.30 2.94
C SER A 28 4.70 -0.30 2.05
N LEU A 29 4.29 -0.89 0.94
CA LEU A 29 5.20 -1.22 -0.15
C LEU A 29 4.73 -0.47 -1.39
N TYR A 30 4.91 0.87 -1.41
CA TYR A 30 4.69 1.69 -2.61
C TYR A 30 5.39 1.07 -3.83
N GLY A 31 6.60 0.53 -3.64
CA GLY A 31 7.32 -0.20 -4.69
C GLY A 31 6.57 -1.43 -5.22
N LYS A 32 5.85 -2.19 -4.39
CA LYS A 32 5.07 -3.36 -4.83
C LYS A 32 3.95 -2.96 -5.78
N LYS A 33 3.23 -1.87 -5.49
CA LYS A 33 2.19 -1.35 -6.39
C LYS A 33 2.75 -0.96 -7.75
N VAL A 34 3.90 -0.27 -7.76
CA VAL A 34 4.58 0.14 -9.00
C VAL A 34 4.98 -1.08 -9.83
N ILE A 35 5.59 -2.11 -9.21
CA ILE A 35 5.99 -3.33 -9.93
C ILE A 35 4.77 -4.03 -10.52
N LEU A 36 3.70 -4.20 -9.73
CA LEU A 36 2.49 -4.92 -10.15
C LEU A 36 1.73 -4.20 -11.27
N ARG A 37 1.77 -2.86 -11.36
CA ARG A 37 1.20 -2.13 -12.51
C ARG A 37 2.13 -2.11 -13.73
N SER A 38 3.44 -1.99 -13.50
CA SER A 38 4.40 -1.71 -14.58
C SER A 38 4.75 -2.94 -15.39
N VAL A 39 4.90 -4.12 -14.75
CA VAL A 39 5.34 -5.34 -15.46
C VAL A 39 4.30 -5.81 -16.51
N PRO A 40 2.99 -5.88 -16.23
CA PRO A 40 2.01 -6.26 -17.24
C PRO A 40 1.98 -5.26 -18.42
N TYR A 41 1.91 -3.96 -18.13
CA TYR A 41 1.87 -2.91 -19.16
C TYR A 41 3.13 -2.90 -20.04
N TRP A 42 4.30 -3.08 -19.42
CA TRP A 42 5.57 -3.18 -20.15
C TRP A 42 5.63 -4.40 -21.08
N ARG A 43 5.11 -5.56 -20.64
CA ARG A 43 5.03 -6.78 -21.47
C ARG A 43 4.11 -6.61 -22.67
N GLU A 44 3.02 -5.86 -22.51
CA GLU A 44 2.03 -5.61 -23.57
C GLU A 44 2.53 -4.59 -24.60
N HIS A 45 3.17 -3.51 -24.15
CA HIS A 45 3.50 -2.35 -25.00
C HIS A 45 4.98 -2.20 -25.35
N GLY A 46 5.86 -2.96 -24.69
CA GLY A 46 7.30 -2.87 -24.87
C GLY A 46 7.94 -1.64 -24.23
N THR A 47 9.28 -1.61 -24.26
CA THR A 47 10.10 -0.65 -23.50
C THR A 47 9.85 0.80 -23.90
N LYS A 48 9.83 1.13 -25.19
CA LYS A 48 9.78 2.53 -25.65
C LYS A 48 8.49 3.23 -25.19
N LYS A 49 7.34 2.61 -25.49
CA LYS A 49 6.03 3.12 -25.10
C LYS A 49 5.88 3.17 -23.58
N TRP A 50 6.35 2.15 -22.87
CA TRP A 50 6.35 2.15 -21.40
C TRP A 50 7.14 3.32 -20.81
N ILE A 51 8.33 3.62 -21.34
CA ILE A 51 9.14 4.77 -20.88
C ILE A 51 8.40 6.09 -21.10
N GLU A 52 7.88 6.32 -22.31
CA GLU A 52 7.17 7.57 -22.67
C GLU A 52 5.95 7.80 -21.76
N ASP A 53 5.13 6.76 -21.57
CA ASP A 53 3.93 6.84 -20.75
C ASP A 53 4.27 7.01 -19.25
N GLU A 54 5.36 6.38 -18.78
CA GLU A 54 5.82 6.49 -17.41
C GLU A 54 6.43 7.86 -17.10
N GLU A 55 7.17 8.47 -18.04
CA GLU A 55 7.65 9.85 -17.90
C GLU A 55 6.50 10.86 -17.89
N ALA A 56 5.49 10.65 -18.74
CA ALA A 56 4.30 11.50 -18.80
C ALA A 56 3.46 11.45 -17.52
N ARG A 57 3.37 10.27 -16.88
CA ARG A 57 2.63 10.07 -15.62
C ARG A 57 3.10 11.00 -14.51
N TYR A 58 4.40 11.29 -14.42
CA TYR A 58 4.97 12.15 -13.37
C TYR A 58 5.06 13.62 -13.80
N LEU A 59 4.12 14.10 -14.61
CA LEU A 59 3.95 15.51 -14.90
C LEU A 59 2.74 16.07 -14.14
N CYS A 60 2.94 17.20 -13.48
CA CYS A 60 1.84 17.89 -12.80
C CYS A 60 0.77 18.37 -13.79
N HIS A 61 -0.49 17.96 -13.59
CA HIS A 61 -1.61 18.41 -14.43
C HIS A 61 -1.93 19.90 -14.30
N GLY A 62 -1.43 20.58 -13.25
CA GLY A 62 -1.62 22.03 -13.06
C GLY A 62 -0.52 22.88 -13.70
N CYS A 63 0.76 22.51 -13.54
CA CYS A 63 1.88 23.35 -13.98
C CYS A 63 2.95 22.63 -14.81
N ARG A 64 2.71 21.36 -15.18
CA ARG A 64 3.60 20.49 -15.96
C ARG A 64 5.01 20.28 -15.39
N HIS A 65 5.27 20.69 -14.15
CA HIS A 65 6.52 20.38 -13.48
C HIS A 65 6.65 18.87 -13.24
N LYS A 66 7.87 18.34 -13.35
CA LYS A 66 8.16 16.94 -13.05
C LYS A 66 7.95 16.68 -11.56
N LEU A 67 7.16 15.67 -11.24
CA LEU A 67 6.83 15.26 -9.89
C LEU A 67 7.80 14.18 -9.41
N PHE A 68 8.10 14.20 -8.11
CA PHE A 68 8.74 13.07 -7.46
C PHE A 68 7.78 11.89 -7.38
N ARG A 69 8.30 10.66 -7.49
CA ARG A 69 7.49 9.44 -7.34
C ARG A 69 6.94 9.37 -5.92
N GLY A 70 5.66 9.04 -5.77
CA GLY A 70 4.96 9.07 -4.48
C GLY A 70 4.66 10.47 -3.93
N ALA A 71 4.85 11.55 -4.70
CA ALA A 71 4.43 12.88 -4.27
C ALA A 71 2.92 12.91 -4.01
N LYS A 72 2.49 13.54 -2.90
CA LYS A 72 1.07 13.82 -2.60
C LYS A 72 0.64 15.24 -2.99
N ARG A 73 1.61 16.13 -3.25
CA ARG A 73 1.39 17.50 -3.75
C ARG A 73 2.51 17.89 -4.71
N CYS A 74 2.20 18.75 -5.67
CA CYS A 74 3.22 19.35 -6.53
C CYS A 74 4.09 20.32 -5.73
N ASN A 75 5.41 20.15 -5.77
CA ASN A 75 6.39 21.04 -5.15
C ASN A 75 6.45 22.45 -5.78
N LYS A 76 5.93 22.64 -7.00
CA LYS A 76 5.91 23.94 -7.69
C LYS A 76 4.62 24.71 -7.46
N CYS A 77 3.46 24.10 -7.73
CA CYS A 77 2.16 24.79 -7.68
C CYS A 77 1.26 24.36 -6.52
N GLY A 78 1.69 23.41 -5.69
CA GLY A 78 0.97 23.02 -4.47
C GLY A 78 -0.31 22.20 -4.66
N ILE A 79 -0.72 21.90 -5.90
CA ILE A 79 -1.93 21.08 -6.16
C ILE A 79 -1.74 19.66 -5.62
N SER A 80 -2.80 19.07 -5.08
CA SER A 80 -2.80 17.66 -4.65
C SER A 80 -2.65 16.74 -5.85
N VAL A 81 -1.81 15.72 -5.71
CA VAL A 81 -1.60 14.69 -6.74
C VAL A 81 -1.62 13.33 -6.05
N ASP A 82 -2.15 12.31 -6.72
CA ASP A 82 -2.14 10.94 -6.23
C ASP A 82 -1.90 9.99 -7.41
N LEU A 83 -0.64 9.57 -7.58
CA LEU A 83 -0.20 8.78 -8.72
C LEU A 83 0.23 7.34 -8.35
N ASP A 84 0.31 7.01 -7.03
CA ASP A 84 0.81 5.73 -6.48
C ASP A 84 0.10 5.32 -5.15
#